data_AF-A0A9E8SD04-F1
#
_entry.id   AF-A0A9E8SD04-F1
#
_cell.length_a   1.000
_cell.length_b   1.000
_cell.length_c   1.000
_cell.angle_alpha   90.00
_cell.angle_beta   90.00
_cell.angle_gamma   90.00
#
_symmetry.space_group_name_H-M   'P 1'
#
loop_
_entity.id
_entity.type
_entity.pdbx_description
1 polymer ?
#
loop_
_entity_poly.entity_id
_entity_poly.type
_entity_poly.pdbx_seq_one_letter_code
_entity_poly.pdbx_strand_id
1 'polypeptide(L)'
;MIRKQSVFAGVGAAHLPGKQGMLNALREKGYTVKPLTSNQTQNGQKAKQNIEDFIAAPVMETHTTADGFISLKSFTPLREFYYNGQKFTVSPNMTNGAYLTINRFNLYDYLPNEKAISLERLEHFLFEDIPGDIISKEKISSPFPGLSVLNKTKKGDYQKYHIYKTPLEVIVIKFGGPKNYVLDQEKAVFSSIEFKTTTDRIATFNSSYGKYSVAFPSFNTQDNMLNAGNKHIQGVAGDDYYFLSEAVSQDISYIEEDAFEAKYIIDNVYKNLKIETGISGAFNNSNYKSYESHAQLEATPSKSIHLKSIVKDGSYYLLGYIGADKTKADTYFRSFQFNSINYTTFETTVDTSLHFSVLTNTKPLFSASYGYEQQKKKHYDAESKQTSYYSKANEQIFVTRMKFHDLQMYKSIDSLWEEIEPSKSPYVHEHQMQRLKLTNQKKTKAHDGYTFSYTLTDSLSAKAIRVKHIQKKGVLFTIKSLSDTVAKPSTFVTNFYNTFKPVDTLMGTSILNDKTTRFFGALKRDDSIVMDAYNLIKFNKTHTYKLIDFIQNFEFPRKQTKDKTPFHS
;
A
#
# COMPACT_ATOMS: atom_id res chain seq x y z
N MET A 1 9.99 13.00 -44.51
CA MET A 1 10.81 14.15 -44.06
C MET A 1 11.14 13.98 -42.58
N ILE A 2 12.42 13.87 -42.22
CA ILE A 2 12.85 13.95 -40.81
C ILE A 2 12.78 15.43 -40.40
N ARG A 3 12.06 15.76 -39.32
CA ARG A 3 11.99 17.14 -38.81
C ARG A 3 13.39 17.57 -38.33
N LYS A 4 13.95 18.62 -38.94
CA LYS A 4 15.19 19.28 -38.50
C LYS A 4 14.85 20.32 -37.45
N GLN A 5 14.75 19.91 -36.19
CA GLN A 5 14.62 20.85 -35.06
C GLN A 5 15.72 20.55 -34.05
N SER A 6 16.34 21.60 -33.51
CA SER A 6 17.32 21.48 -32.44
C SER A 6 16.59 21.11 -31.14
N VAL A 7 16.97 19.98 -30.54
CA VAL A 7 16.46 19.53 -29.23
C VAL A 7 17.57 19.73 -28.21
N PHE A 8 17.29 20.49 -27.15
CA PHE A 8 18.14 20.55 -25.97
C PHE A 8 17.67 19.51 -24.96
N ALA A 9 18.56 18.62 -24.51
CA ALA A 9 18.28 17.61 -23.52
C ALA A 9 19.38 17.61 -22.45
N GLY A 10 19.02 17.86 -21.20
CA GLY A 10 19.91 17.72 -20.06
C GLY A 10 19.98 16.25 -19.62
N VAL A 11 21.18 15.69 -19.54
CA VAL A 11 21.42 14.29 -19.14
C VAL A 11 22.32 14.31 -17.92
N GLY A 12 21.88 13.68 -16.82
CA GLY A 12 22.63 13.59 -15.56
C GLY A 12 23.83 12.62 -15.64
N ALA A 13 24.09 11.86 -14.56
CA ALA A 13 25.22 10.92 -14.41
C ALA A 13 25.30 9.75 -15.43
N ALA A 14 24.59 9.82 -16.56
CA ALA A 14 24.64 8.90 -17.70
C ALA A 14 25.55 9.39 -18.84
N HIS A 15 26.40 10.39 -18.62
CA HIS A 15 27.41 10.87 -19.59
C HIS A 15 28.63 9.92 -19.72
N LEU A 16 28.48 8.64 -19.36
CA LEU A 16 29.61 7.74 -19.17
C LEU A 16 30.35 7.48 -20.50
N PRO A 17 31.69 7.59 -20.51
CA PRO A 17 32.51 7.00 -21.56
C PRO A 17 32.36 5.47 -21.54
N GLY A 18 32.33 4.84 -22.72
CA GLY A 18 32.24 3.37 -22.85
C GLY A 18 31.31 2.92 -23.98
N LYS A 19 31.32 1.62 -24.31
CA LYS A 19 30.51 1.04 -25.40
C LYS A 19 29.00 1.24 -25.20
N GLN A 20 28.53 1.28 -23.95
CA GLN A 20 27.12 1.50 -23.61
C GLN A 20 26.78 2.96 -23.28
N GLY A 21 27.73 3.88 -23.43
CA GLY A 21 27.53 5.30 -23.17
C GLY A 21 26.64 5.97 -24.21
N MET A 22 25.86 6.97 -23.80
CA MET A 22 24.92 7.68 -24.66
C MET A 22 25.57 8.27 -25.92
N LEU A 23 26.79 8.80 -25.80
CA LEU A 23 27.52 9.39 -26.93
C LEU A 23 27.81 8.35 -28.02
N ASN A 24 28.12 7.10 -27.64
CA ASN A 24 28.36 6.02 -28.60
C ASN A 24 27.06 5.51 -29.20
N ALA A 25 25.99 5.35 -28.40
CA ALA A 25 24.68 4.97 -28.90
C ALA A 25 24.12 5.98 -29.93
N LEU A 26 24.38 7.28 -29.74
CA LEU A 26 24.02 8.31 -30.73
C LEU A 26 24.85 8.17 -32.01
N ARG A 27 26.16 7.92 -31.91
CA ARG A 27 27.01 7.68 -33.08
C ARG A 27 26.59 6.42 -33.85
N GLU A 28 26.28 5.32 -33.17
CA GLU A 28 25.78 4.07 -33.78
C GLU A 28 24.44 4.27 -34.50
N LYS A 29 23.61 5.20 -34.02
CA LYS A 29 22.37 5.60 -34.69
C LYS A 29 22.57 6.59 -35.85
N GLY A 30 23.81 6.89 -36.23
CA GLY A 30 24.15 7.76 -37.35
C GLY A 30 24.19 9.26 -37.03
N TYR A 31 24.11 9.66 -35.75
CA TYR A 31 24.24 11.07 -35.37
C TYR A 31 25.71 11.49 -35.32
N THR A 32 26.01 12.70 -35.81
CA THR A 32 27.32 13.32 -35.61
C THR A 32 27.38 13.98 -34.24
N VAL A 33 28.24 13.49 -33.36
CA VAL A 33 28.40 13.99 -31.98
C VAL A 33 29.74 14.70 -31.84
N LYS A 34 29.72 16.02 -31.59
CA LYS A 34 30.92 16.82 -31.32
C LYS A 34 30.97 17.23 -29.84
N PRO A 35 32.08 16.96 -29.12
CA PRO A 35 32.24 17.47 -27.77
C PRO A 35 32.38 19.00 -27.82
N LEU A 36 31.64 19.69 -26.94
CA LEU A 36 31.81 21.12 -26.75
C LEU A 36 32.59 21.34 -25.46
N THR A 37 33.87 21.62 -25.60
CA THR A 37 34.79 21.91 -24.49
C THR A 37 35.10 23.40 -24.50
N SER A 38 34.92 24.07 -23.38
CA SER A 38 35.33 25.47 -23.20
C SER A 38 36.26 25.61 -22.01
N ASN A 39 37.32 26.40 -22.15
CA ASN A 39 38.16 26.80 -21.01
C ASN A 39 37.34 27.66 -20.04
N GLN A 40 37.56 27.47 -18.74
CA GLN A 40 36.89 28.26 -17.72
C GLN A 40 37.53 29.66 -17.65
N THR A 41 36.92 30.63 -18.33
CA THR A 41 37.39 32.03 -18.34
C THR A 41 36.91 32.79 -17.10
N GLN A 42 37.58 33.88 -16.73
CA GLN A 42 37.10 34.77 -15.65
C GLN A 42 35.71 35.34 -15.95
N ASN A 43 35.42 35.69 -17.21
CA ASN A 43 34.09 36.14 -17.62
C ASN A 43 33.04 35.03 -17.44
N GLY A 44 33.39 33.78 -17.78
CA GLY A 44 32.53 32.62 -17.54
C GLY A 44 32.30 32.35 -16.05
N GLN A 45 33.34 32.51 -15.21
CA GLN A 45 33.21 32.41 -13.76
C GLN A 45 32.29 33.50 -13.19
N LYS A 46 32.45 34.77 -13.61
CA LYS A 46 31.57 35.87 -13.19
C LYS A 46 30.14 35.68 -13.66
N ALA A 47 29.93 35.27 -14.92
CA ALA A 47 28.59 35.01 -15.44
C ALA A 47 27.91 33.85 -14.70
N LYS A 48 28.64 32.76 -14.42
CA LYS A 48 28.16 31.67 -13.59
C LYS A 48 27.81 32.15 -12.18
N GLN A 49 28.70 32.92 -11.55
CA GLN A 49 28.48 33.47 -10.21
C GLN A 49 27.23 34.35 -10.17
N ASN A 50 27.03 35.23 -11.16
CA ASN A 50 25.82 36.06 -11.26
C ASN A 50 24.54 35.22 -11.39
N ILE A 51 24.58 34.09 -12.09
CA ILE A 51 23.45 33.14 -12.19
C ILE A 51 23.23 32.43 -10.84
N GLU A 52 24.30 32.03 -10.15
CA GLU A 52 24.25 31.36 -8.83
C GLU A 52 23.89 32.32 -7.68
N ASP A 53 24.10 33.63 -7.87
CA ASP A 53 23.72 34.69 -6.94
C ASP A 53 22.30 35.21 -7.20
N PHE A 54 21.74 34.94 -8.39
CA PHE A 54 20.39 35.37 -8.73
C PHE A 54 19.34 34.63 -7.89
N ILE A 55 18.52 35.40 -7.21
CA ILE A 55 17.36 34.91 -6.44
C ILE A 55 16.10 35.44 -7.13
N ALA A 56 15.27 34.53 -7.63
CA ALA A 56 13.95 34.90 -8.13
C ALA A 56 13.03 35.26 -6.95
N ALA A 57 12.19 36.29 -7.10
CA ALA A 57 11.21 36.62 -6.08
C ALA A 57 10.25 35.42 -5.87
N PRO A 58 10.16 34.86 -4.65
CA PRO A 58 9.27 33.73 -4.41
C PRO A 58 7.81 34.19 -4.37
N VAL A 59 6.93 33.38 -4.96
CA VAL A 59 5.49 33.49 -4.72
C VAL A 59 5.15 32.49 -3.61
N MET A 60 4.49 32.97 -2.56
CA MET A 60 4.01 32.13 -1.47
C MET A 60 2.51 32.32 -1.27
N GLU A 61 1.80 31.21 -1.09
CA GLU A 61 0.38 31.17 -0.80
C GLU A 61 0.13 30.46 0.52
N THR A 62 -0.99 30.78 1.18
CA THR A 62 -1.40 30.08 2.39
C THR A 62 -1.88 28.68 2.01
N HIS A 63 -1.25 27.67 2.61
CA HIS A 63 -1.62 26.28 2.47
C HIS A 63 -1.77 25.63 3.84
N THR A 64 -2.65 24.64 3.92
CA THR A 64 -3.01 23.96 5.17
C THR A 64 -2.65 22.48 5.09
N THR A 65 -2.20 21.88 6.20
CA THR A 65 -1.93 20.44 6.28
C THR A 65 -3.20 19.62 6.03
N ALA A 66 -3.05 18.37 5.61
CA ALA A 66 -4.17 17.51 5.21
C ALA A 66 -5.24 17.33 6.30
N ASP A 67 -4.83 17.39 7.57
CA ASP A 67 -5.71 17.28 8.75
C ASP A 67 -6.26 18.62 9.25
N GLY A 68 -5.93 19.73 8.59
CA GLY A 68 -6.35 21.07 9.01
C GLY A 68 -5.62 21.62 10.23
N PHE A 69 -4.54 20.97 10.69
CA PHE A 69 -3.90 21.33 11.96
C PHE A 69 -3.00 22.58 11.87
N ILE A 70 -2.30 22.77 10.74
CA ILE A 70 -1.37 23.89 10.54
C ILE A 70 -1.69 24.57 9.20
N SER A 71 -1.82 25.89 9.22
CA SER A 71 -1.84 26.75 8.03
C SER A 71 -0.64 27.68 8.05
N LEU A 72 0.01 27.86 6.90
CA LEU A 72 1.09 28.84 6.75
C LEU A 72 1.35 29.18 5.27
N LYS A 73 2.09 30.26 5.02
CA LYS A 73 2.61 30.59 3.70
C LYS A 73 3.70 29.61 3.28
N SER A 74 3.57 29.03 2.09
CA SER A 74 4.57 28.13 1.52
C SER A 74 4.63 28.26 -0.01
N PHE A 75 5.65 27.65 -0.64
CA PHE A 75 5.97 27.84 -2.06
C PHE A 75 5.08 27.04 -3.01
N THR A 76 4.55 25.93 -2.52
CA THR A 76 3.72 24.96 -3.24
C THR A 76 2.78 24.30 -2.23
N PRO A 77 1.68 23.67 -2.69
CA PRO A 77 0.80 22.92 -1.80
C PRO A 77 1.56 21.93 -0.92
N LEU A 78 1.19 21.87 0.35
CA LEU A 78 1.81 21.00 1.35
C LEU A 78 1.60 19.53 1.00
N ARG A 79 2.66 18.84 0.55
CA ARG A 79 2.60 17.41 0.20
C ARG A 79 3.05 16.58 1.39
N GLU A 80 2.12 15.81 1.96
CA GLU A 80 2.36 14.96 3.12
C GLU A 80 2.70 13.52 2.73
N PHE A 81 3.67 12.96 3.45
CA PHE A 81 4.06 11.56 3.45
C PHE A 81 3.95 11.04 4.88
N TYR A 82 3.45 9.81 5.04
CA TYR A 82 3.36 9.15 6.33
C TYR A 82 4.18 7.88 6.32
N TYR A 83 5.11 7.75 7.26
CA TYR A 83 5.96 6.57 7.40
C TYR A 83 6.36 6.37 8.86
N ASN A 84 6.21 5.15 9.39
CA ASN A 84 6.61 4.77 10.76
C ASN A 84 6.21 5.78 11.85
N GLY A 85 4.98 6.31 11.82
CA GLY A 85 4.49 7.25 12.83
C GLY A 85 4.97 8.70 12.66
N GLN A 86 5.71 8.99 11.60
CA GLN A 86 6.14 10.35 11.24
C GLN A 86 5.28 10.88 10.08
N LYS A 87 4.72 12.08 10.27
CA LYS A 87 4.16 12.88 9.17
C LYS A 87 5.22 13.84 8.67
N PHE A 88 5.65 13.65 7.42
CA PHE A 88 6.60 14.52 6.75
C PHE A 88 5.91 15.27 5.62
N THR A 89 5.86 16.58 5.73
CA THR A 89 5.33 17.47 4.69
C THR A 89 6.46 18.24 4.03
N VAL A 90 6.40 18.44 2.72
CA VAL A 90 7.38 19.22 1.96
C VAL A 90 6.71 20.24 1.04
N SER A 91 7.35 21.40 0.90
CA SER A 91 7.01 22.45 -0.06
C SER A 91 8.31 23.04 -0.65
N PRO A 92 8.74 22.56 -1.84
CA PRO A 92 9.99 23.03 -2.45
C PRO A 92 9.81 24.35 -3.21
N ASN A 93 10.81 25.24 -3.11
CA ASN A 93 11.06 26.29 -4.09
C ASN A 93 12.17 25.82 -5.03
N MET A 94 11.77 25.13 -6.10
CA MET A 94 12.71 24.54 -7.06
C MET A 94 13.55 25.60 -7.79
N THR A 95 13.02 26.83 -7.96
CA THR A 95 13.71 27.91 -8.68
C THR A 95 14.93 28.42 -7.91
N ASN A 96 14.79 28.60 -6.59
CA ASN A 96 15.86 29.16 -5.75
C ASN A 96 16.62 28.10 -4.95
N GLY A 97 16.34 26.80 -5.16
CA GLY A 97 16.97 25.72 -4.39
C GLY A 97 16.64 25.76 -2.88
N ALA A 98 15.54 26.41 -2.51
CA ALA A 98 15.05 26.50 -1.13
C ALA A 98 13.89 25.54 -0.90
N TYR A 99 13.61 25.22 0.36
CA TYR A 99 12.56 24.28 0.70
C TYR A 99 12.03 24.51 2.11
N LEU A 100 10.75 24.24 2.28
CA LEU A 100 10.10 24.14 3.57
C LEU A 100 9.73 22.68 3.85
N THR A 101 9.94 22.22 5.07
CA THR A 101 9.48 20.92 5.56
C THR A 101 8.79 21.03 6.90
N ILE A 102 7.81 20.17 7.16
CA ILE A 102 7.14 20.02 8.46
C ILE A 102 7.23 18.56 8.85
N ASN A 103 7.86 18.26 9.99
CA ASN A 103 7.88 16.94 10.58
C ASN A 103 6.98 16.94 11.81
N ARG A 104 6.11 15.95 11.96
CA ARG A 104 5.22 15.83 13.12
C ARG A 104 5.28 14.43 13.70
N PHE A 105 5.37 14.37 15.03
CA PHE A 105 5.51 13.14 15.80
C PHE A 105 4.50 13.13 16.94
N ASN A 106 3.73 12.06 17.08
CA ASN A 106 2.75 11.89 18.16
C ASN A 106 3.46 11.74 19.51
N LEU A 107 2.92 12.38 20.55
CA LEU A 107 3.47 12.34 21.91
C LEU A 107 2.97 11.12 22.70
N TYR A 108 1.67 10.83 22.59
CA TYR A 108 0.98 9.83 23.42
C TYR A 108 1.14 10.07 24.94
N ASP A 109 1.32 11.33 25.37
CA ASP A 109 1.53 11.72 26.78
C ASP A 109 0.34 11.33 27.69
N TYR A 110 -0.86 11.11 27.13
CA TYR A 110 -2.07 10.67 27.84
C TYR A 110 -2.14 9.16 28.09
N LEU A 111 -1.25 8.38 27.47
CA LEU A 111 -1.11 6.94 27.71
C LEU A 111 0.08 6.68 28.63
N PRO A 112 0.09 5.57 29.39
CA PRO A 112 1.26 5.16 30.15
C PRO A 112 2.52 5.15 29.27
N ASN A 113 3.50 5.95 29.64
CA ASN A 113 4.78 6.05 28.94
C ASN A 113 5.92 6.26 29.93
N GLU A 114 7.10 5.70 29.63
CA GLU A 114 8.27 5.78 30.50
C GLU A 114 9.13 7.04 30.27
N LYS A 115 8.95 7.72 29.12
CA LYS A 115 9.84 8.77 28.64
C LYS A 115 9.06 9.90 27.97
N ALA A 116 8.43 10.75 28.77
CA ALA A 116 7.79 11.97 28.27
C ALA A 116 8.80 12.84 27.49
N ILE A 117 8.33 13.44 26.39
CA ILE A 117 9.13 14.36 25.59
C ILE A 117 8.91 15.79 26.12
N SER A 118 9.99 16.43 26.58
CA SER A 118 9.99 17.84 27.00
C SER A 118 10.78 18.71 26.03
N LEU A 119 10.44 19.99 25.95
CA LEU A 119 11.19 20.96 25.13
C LEU A 119 12.63 21.12 25.62
N GLU A 120 12.87 21.09 26.93
CA GLU A 120 14.23 21.12 27.50
C GLU A 120 15.05 19.92 27.05
N ARG A 121 14.46 18.72 27.04
CA ARG A 121 15.14 17.53 26.54
C ARG A 121 15.46 17.66 25.04
N LEU A 122 14.52 18.15 24.23
CA LEU A 122 14.77 18.41 22.81
C LEU A 122 15.87 19.45 22.60
N GLU A 123 15.90 20.49 23.43
CA GLU A 123 16.90 21.55 23.40
C GLU A 123 18.32 21.02 23.59
N HIS A 124 18.49 20.02 24.47
CA HIS A 124 19.77 19.37 24.71
C HIS A 124 20.31 18.57 23.52
N PHE A 125 19.46 18.10 22.59
CA PHE A 125 19.92 17.35 21.41
C PHE A 125 20.17 18.21 20.17
N LEU A 126 19.79 19.50 20.20
CA LEU A 126 19.92 20.37 19.04
C LEU A 126 21.35 20.50 18.50
N PHE A 127 22.36 20.43 19.38
CA PHE A 127 23.76 20.56 18.95
C PHE A 127 24.26 19.36 18.11
N GLU A 128 23.64 18.18 18.27
CA GLU A 128 23.97 16.99 17.48
C GLU A 128 23.21 16.97 16.15
N ASP A 129 21.95 17.42 16.17
CA ASP A 129 21.02 17.28 15.04
C ASP A 129 20.94 18.49 14.11
N ILE A 130 21.34 19.69 14.56
CA ILE A 130 21.33 20.91 13.74
C ILE A 130 22.69 21.05 13.01
N PRO A 131 22.69 21.08 11.66
CA PRO A 131 23.95 21.17 10.91
C PRO A 131 24.66 22.53 11.05
N GLY A 132 25.95 22.49 11.34
CA GLY A 132 26.80 23.70 11.39
C GLY A 132 26.64 24.47 12.69
N ASP A 133 26.72 25.79 12.61
CA ASP A 133 26.75 26.66 13.79
C ASP A 133 25.36 27.18 14.11
N ILE A 134 24.90 26.97 15.35
CA ILE A 134 23.67 27.60 15.86
C ILE A 134 23.97 29.07 16.13
N ILE A 135 23.26 29.96 15.42
CA ILE A 135 23.41 31.42 15.50
C ILE A 135 22.51 32.00 16.58
N SER A 136 21.25 31.55 16.65
CA SER A 136 20.33 31.97 17.71
C SER A 136 19.37 30.86 18.10
N LYS A 137 18.91 30.92 19.35
CA LYS A 137 17.91 30.04 19.94
C LYS A 137 17.02 30.85 20.87
N GLU A 138 15.74 30.92 20.54
CA GLU A 138 14.74 31.73 21.25
C GLU A 138 13.55 30.86 21.66
N LYS A 139 12.96 31.13 22.82
CA LYS A 139 11.76 30.41 23.28
C LYS A 139 10.51 31.03 22.63
N ILE A 140 9.58 30.17 22.21
CA ILE A 140 8.25 30.55 21.74
C ILE A 140 7.25 30.17 22.83
N SER A 141 6.33 31.07 23.18
CA SER A 141 5.32 30.83 24.21
C SER A 141 3.91 30.65 23.66
N SER A 142 3.61 31.15 22.46
CA SER A 142 2.27 31.21 21.90
C SER A 142 2.23 30.82 20.41
N PRO A 143 1.16 30.16 19.93
CA PRO A 143 0.04 29.61 20.73
C PRO A 143 0.40 28.32 21.47
N PHE A 144 1.55 27.72 21.14
CA PHE A 144 2.10 26.57 21.84
C PHE A 144 3.56 26.85 22.22
N PRO A 145 4.04 26.28 23.34
CA PRO A 145 5.43 26.43 23.73
C PRO A 145 6.36 25.78 22.70
N GLY A 146 7.51 26.39 22.46
CA GLY A 146 8.44 25.93 21.44
C GLY A 146 9.81 26.62 21.46
N LEU A 147 10.60 26.33 20.43
CA LEU A 147 11.94 26.86 20.19
C LEU A 147 12.04 27.38 18.76
N SER A 148 12.59 28.58 18.59
CA SER A 148 13.00 29.15 17.31
C SER A 148 14.52 29.07 17.22
N VAL A 149 15.05 28.39 16.20
CA VAL A 149 16.50 28.17 16.04
C VAL A 149 16.93 28.61 14.66
N LEU A 150 17.95 29.47 14.60
CA LEU A 150 18.63 29.86 13.37
C LEU A 150 20.02 29.26 13.37
N ASN A 151 20.41 28.59 12.28
CA ASN A 151 21.76 28.06 12.11
C ASN A 151 22.34 28.41 10.74
N LYS A 152 23.66 28.33 10.66
CA LYS A 152 24.43 28.47 9.43
C LYS A 152 25.21 27.18 9.19
N THR A 153 24.96 26.54 8.06
CA THR A 153 25.65 25.31 7.69
C THR A 153 27.12 25.58 7.36
N LYS A 154 27.94 24.52 7.32
CA LYS A 154 29.35 24.59 6.88
C LYS A 154 29.53 25.12 5.45
N LYS A 155 28.48 25.07 4.62
CA LYS A 155 28.48 25.63 3.25
C LYS A 155 28.14 27.12 3.19
N GLY A 156 27.80 27.73 4.33
CA GLY A 156 27.40 29.13 4.42
C GLY A 156 25.90 29.38 4.23
N ASP A 157 25.11 28.33 4.05
CA ASP A 157 23.65 28.41 3.88
C ASP A 157 22.94 28.52 5.23
N TYR A 158 21.95 29.40 5.33
CA TYR A 158 21.13 29.55 6.54
C TYR A 158 19.94 28.59 6.54
N GLN A 159 19.56 28.14 7.73
CA GLN A 159 18.34 27.38 7.97
C GLN A 159 17.65 27.91 9.23
N LYS A 160 16.32 27.88 9.24
CA LYS A 160 15.49 28.29 10.37
C LYS A 160 14.55 27.15 10.76
N TYR A 161 14.44 26.91 12.05
CA TYR A 161 13.60 25.89 12.65
C TYR A 161 12.64 26.52 13.65
N HIS A 162 11.36 26.18 13.57
CA HIS A 162 10.43 26.31 14.70
C HIS A 162 10.03 24.91 15.17
N ILE A 163 10.27 24.62 16.45
CA ILE A 163 9.94 23.35 17.11
C ILE A 163 8.86 23.65 18.14
N TYR A 164 7.67 23.11 17.95
CA TYR A 164 6.54 23.29 18.87
C TYR A 164 6.22 21.99 19.60
N LYS A 165 5.87 22.10 20.88
CA LYS A 165 5.19 21.03 21.62
C LYS A 165 3.72 21.40 21.80
N THR A 166 2.84 20.66 21.14
CA THR A 166 1.39 20.75 21.32
C THR A 166 0.92 19.68 22.31
N PRO A 167 -0.36 19.63 22.71
CA PRO A 167 -0.88 18.52 23.52
C PRO A 167 -0.79 17.14 22.85
N LEU A 168 -0.81 17.07 21.51
CA LEU A 168 -0.89 15.81 20.76
C LEU A 168 0.44 15.41 20.10
N GLU A 169 1.26 16.40 19.72
CA GLU A 169 2.42 16.21 18.84
C GLU A 169 3.57 17.19 19.11
N VAL A 170 4.78 16.74 18.77
CA VAL A 170 5.92 17.62 18.47
C VAL A 170 5.93 17.94 16.99
N ILE A 171 6.09 19.22 16.66
CA ILE A 171 6.05 19.74 15.28
C ILE A 171 7.36 20.48 15.00
N VAL A 172 8.10 20.06 13.98
CA VAL A 172 9.34 20.69 13.53
C VAL A 172 9.13 21.28 12.14
N ILE A 173 9.03 22.59 12.06
CA ILE A 173 8.95 23.35 10.81
C ILE A 173 10.37 23.83 10.48
N LYS A 174 10.91 23.39 9.35
CA LYS A 174 12.25 23.77 8.88
C LYS A 174 12.15 24.49 7.55
N PHE A 175 12.80 25.64 7.45
CA PHE A 175 13.02 26.39 6.23
C PHE A 175 14.52 26.45 5.92
N GLY A 176 14.91 25.93 4.76
CA GLY A 176 16.30 25.92 4.30
C GLY A 176 16.43 26.51 2.90
N GLY A 177 17.56 27.17 2.63
CA GLY A 177 17.83 27.75 1.33
C GLY A 177 19.29 28.21 1.22
N PRO A 178 19.77 28.50 0.00
CA PRO A 178 21.15 28.88 -0.21
C PRO A 178 21.47 30.25 0.38
N LYS A 179 22.69 30.42 0.90
CA LYS A 179 23.22 31.69 1.40
C LYS A 179 22.22 32.36 2.36
N ASN A 180 21.96 33.65 2.16
CA ASN A 180 21.08 34.49 3.00
C ASN A 180 19.59 34.35 2.67
N TYR A 181 19.20 33.53 1.70
CA TYR A 181 17.81 33.43 1.23
C TYR A 181 16.80 33.23 2.38
N VAL A 182 17.16 32.41 3.38
CA VAL A 182 16.31 32.18 4.55
C VAL A 182 16.16 33.46 5.38
N LEU A 183 17.23 34.21 5.62
CA LEU A 183 17.18 35.45 6.38
C LEU A 183 16.23 36.47 5.75
N ASP A 184 16.21 36.53 4.42
CA ASP A 184 15.39 37.48 3.67
C ASP A 184 13.90 37.11 3.65
N GLN A 185 13.58 35.81 3.76
CA GLN A 185 12.24 35.28 3.48
C GLN A 185 11.56 34.62 4.70
N GLU A 186 12.30 34.30 5.76
CA GLU A 186 11.77 33.50 6.89
C GLU A 186 10.60 34.16 7.58
N LYS A 187 10.63 35.50 7.74
CA LYS A 187 9.54 36.24 8.38
C LYS A 187 8.20 35.99 7.72
N ALA A 188 8.15 35.96 6.38
CA ALA A 188 6.89 35.73 5.64
C ALA A 188 6.28 34.35 5.91
N VAL A 189 7.13 33.34 6.17
CA VAL A 189 6.72 31.98 6.49
C VAL A 189 6.33 31.88 7.97
N PHE A 190 7.26 32.18 8.89
CA PHE A 190 7.06 31.90 10.31
C PHE A 190 6.06 32.83 11.00
N SER A 191 5.87 34.07 10.53
CA SER A 191 4.84 34.95 11.06
C SER A 191 3.42 34.61 10.57
N SER A 192 3.29 33.67 9.62
CA SER A 192 2.01 33.25 9.04
C SER A 192 1.51 31.92 9.59
N ILE A 193 2.25 31.30 10.53
CA ILE A 193 1.88 30.01 11.10
C ILE A 193 0.65 30.20 11.98
N GLU A 194 -0.42 29.50 11.61
CA GLU A 194 -1.65 29.36 12.36
C GLU A 194 -1.85 27.89 12.71
N PHE A 195 -2.21 27.63 13.95
CA PHE A 195 -2.58 26.30 14.41
C PHE A 195 -4.08 26.20 14.62
N LYS A 196 -4.60 24.98 14.53
CA LYS A 196 -5.96 24.66 14.95
C LYS A 196 -6.22 25.11 16.39
N THR A 197 -7.31 25.84 16.61
CA THR A 197 -7.67 26.37 17.92
C THR A 197 -8.09 25.25 18.88
N THR A 198 -7.60 25.32 20.12
CA THR A 198 -8.02 24.42 21.21
C THR A 198 -9.50 24.63 21.52
N THR A 199 -10.23 23.53 21.72
CA THR A 199 -11.67 23.56 22.00
C THR A 199 -12.15 22.23 22.54
N ASP A 200 -13.16 22.28 23.41
CA ASP A 200 -13.82 21.09 23.96
C ASP A 200 -14.98 20.59 23.08
N ARG A 201 -15.18 21.24 21.93
CA ARG A 201 -16.27 20.90 21.01
C ARG A 201 -16.06 19.50 20.42
N ILE A 202 -17.02 18.62 20.64
CA ILE A 202 -17.15 17.36 19.92
C ILE A 202 -17.93 17.59 18.61
N ALA A 203 -17.45 17.03 17.51
CA ALA A 203 -18.11 17.08 16.21
C ALA A 203 -18.07 15.71 15.53
N THR A 204 -18.92 15.47 14.54
CA THR A 204 -18.86 14.24 13.75
C THR A 204 -17.62 14.25 12.87
N PHE A 205 -16.72 13.31 13.12
CA PHE A 205 -15.63 12.96 12.22
C PHE A 205 -16.13 11.96 11.18
N ASN A 206 -15.80 12.18 9.91
CA ASN A 206 -16.03 11.24 8.82
C ASN A 206 -14.68 10.79 8.28
N SER A 207 -14.47 9.49 8.17
CA SER A 207 -13.27 8.98 7.54
C SER A 207 -13.28 9.19 6.04
N SER A 208 -12.11 9.02 5.42
CA SER A 208 -11.97 9.12 3.97
C SER A 208 -12.94 8.21 3.24
N TYR A 209 -13.56 8.72 2.17
CA TYR A 209 -14.64 8.07 1.42
C TYR A 209 -15.89 7.76 2.27
N GLY A 210 -16.03 8.37 3.45
CA GLY A 210 -17.17 8.21 4.33
C GLY A 210 -17.30 6.83 4.98
N LYS A 211 -16.27 5.98 4.94
CA LYS A 211 -16.32 4.55 5.36
C LYS A 211 -16.90 4.35 6.76
N TYR A 212 -16.61 5.25 7.68
CA TYR A 212 -17.15 5.28 9.04
C TYR A 212 -17.22 6.71 9.55
N SER A 213 -18.01 6.90 10.61
CA SER A 213 -18.08 8.17 11.32
C SER A 213 -18.13 7.94 12.82
N VAL A 214 -17.67 8.94 13.59
CA VAL A 214 -17.65 8.89 15.06
C VAL A 214 -17.73 10.31 15.60
N ALA A 215 -18.32 10.52 16.78
CA ALA A 215 -18.21 11.80 17.47
C ALA A 215 -16.78 11.94 18.02
N PHE A 216 -16.07 12.99 17.66
CA PHE A 216 -14.65 13.16 17.98
C PHE A 216 -14.33 14.60 18.36
N PRO A 217 -13.33 14.86 19.23
CA PRO A 217 -12.89 16.21 19.52
C PRO A 217 -12.53 17.00 18.27
N SER A 218 -12.97 18.26 18.19
CA SER A 218 -12.64 19.14 17.06
C SER A 218 -11.16 19.49 17.06
N PHE A 219 -10.53 19.61 18.23
CA PHE A 219 -9.07 19.70 18.34
C PHE A 219 -8.47 18.29 18.24
N ASN A 220 -8.08 17.92 17.02
CA ASN A 220 -7.55 16.60 16.67
C ASN A 220 -6.47 16.70 15.61
N THR A 221 -5.63 15.65 15.57
CA THR A 221 -4.69 15.37 14.49
C THR A 221 -5.03 14.04 13.85
N GLN A 222 -4.62 13.88 12.59
CA GLN A 222 -5.00 12.73 11.77
C GLN A 222 -3.79 12.22 10.99
N ASP A 223 -3.67 10.91 10.90
CA ASP A 223 -2.55 10.21 10.28
C ASP A 223 -3.02 9.38 9.09
N ASN A 224 -2.39 9.58 7.94
CA ASN A 224 -2.55 8.78 6.74
C ASN A 224 -4.00 8.70 6.19
N MET A 225 -4.80 9.76 6.37
CA MET A 225 -6.20 9.76 5.89
C MET A 225 -6.31 9.71 4.36
N LEU A 226 -5.35 10.30 3.64
CA LEU A 226 -5.43 10.45 2.18
C LEU A 226 -4.95 9.23 1.38
N ASN A 227 -4.33 8.24 2.05
CA ASN A 227 -3.76 7.05 1.41
C ASN A 227 -4.34 5.76 1.99
N ALA A 228 -4.01 4.63 1.34
CA ALA A 228 -4.29 3.31 1.87
C ALA A 228 -3.32 2.96 3.01
N GLY A 229 -3.70 1.98 3.82
CA GLY A 229 -2.96 1.49 4.99
C GLY A 229 -3.58 1.93 6.31
N ASN A 230 -2.79 1.80 7.37
CA ASN A 230 -3.22 2.12 8.72
C ASN A 230 -3.54 3.61 8.86
N LYS A 231 -4.58 3.91 9.64
CA LYS A 231 -5.05 5.27 9.91
C LYS A 231 -5.17 5.47 11.41
N HIS A 232 -4.89 6.68 11.86
CA HIS A 232 -5.00 7.03 13.27
C HIS A 232 -5.54 8.46 13.40
N ILE A 233 -6.44 8.68 14.34
CA ILE A 233 -6.86 9.99 14.80
C ILE A 233 -6.72 10.05 16.30
N GLN A 234 -6.27 11.19 16.80
CA GLN A 234 -6.20 11.48 18.23
C GLN A 234 -6.66 12.92 18.49
N GLY A 235 -7.27 13.15 19.66
CA GLY A 235 -7.83 14.44 19.99
C GLY A 235 -8.04 14.62 21.48
N VAL A 236 -8.15 15.88 21.90
CA VAL A 236 -8.45 16.23 23.30
C VAL A 236 -9.64 17.16 23.37
N ALA A 237 -10.46 16.98 24.40
CA ALA A 237 -11.54 17.89 24.80
C ALA A 237 -11.43 18.11 26.30
N GLY A 238 -10.98 19.29 26.72
CA GLY A 238 -10.52 19.55 28.09
C GLY A 238 -9.37 18.61 28.45
N ASP A 239 -9.55 17.89 29.56
CA ASP A 239 -8.59 16.91 30.06
C ASP A 239 -8.79 15.48 29.52
N ASP A 240 -9.83 15.27 28.70
CA ASP A 240 -10.18 13.97 28.16
C ASP A 240 -9.46 13.74 26.82
N TYR A 241 -8.89 12.55 26.66
CA TYR A 241 -8.16 12.14 25.45
C TYR A 241 -8.90 11.04 24.72
N TYR A 242 -8.98 11.17 23.40
CA TYR A 242 -9.70 10.27 22.51
C TYR A 242 -8.78 9.83 21.40
N PHE A 243 -8.87 8.56 21.01
CA PHE A 243 -8.22 8.07 19.81
C PHE A 243 -9.06 7.03 19.07
N LEU A 244 -8.80 6.91 17.77
CA LEU A 244 -9.30 5.83 16.93
C LEU A 244 -8.21 5.42 15.95
N SER A 245 -7.91 4.12 15.91
CA SER A 245 -7.01 3.51 14.95
C SER A 245 -7.76 2.54 14.05
N GLU A 246 -7.56 2.65 12.73
CA GLU A 246 -7.90 1.61 11.75
C GLU A 246 -6.59 0.94 11.32
N ALA A 247 -6.38 -0.30 11.75
CA ALA A 247 -5.31 -1.15 11.22
C ALA A 247 -5.87 -2.04 10.11
N VAL A 248 -5.07 -2.35 9.09
CA VAL A 248 -5.54 -3.12 7.94
C VAL A 248 -4.69 -4.36 7.74
N SER A 249 -5.32 -5.53 7.65
CA SER A 249 -4.70 -6.79 7.23
C SER A 249 -5.62 -7.51 6.25
N GLN A 250 -5.13 -7.77 5.04
CA GLN A 250 -5.91 -8.32 3.93
C GLN A 250 -5.58 -9.79 3.72
N ASP A 251 -5.86 -10.62 4.72
CA ASP A 251 -5.64 -12.06 4.65
C ASP A 251 -6.75 -12.75 3.84
N ILE A 252 -6.36 -13.38 2.73
CA ILE A 252 -7.24 -14.16 1.85
C ILE A 252 -6.92 -15.66 1.88
N SER A 253 -6.09 -16.07 2.85
CA SER A 253 -5.65 -17.44 3.12
C SER A 253 -6.33 -18.04 4.36
N TYR A 254 -6.86 -17.20 5.25
CA TYR A 254 -7.42 -17.61 6.54
C TYR A 254 -8.50 -16.64 7.05
N ILE A 255 -9.41 -17.13 7.90
CA ILE A 255 -10.41 -16.34 8.64
C ILE A 255 -10.35 -16.79 10.11
N GLU A 256 -10.14 -15.83 11.02
CA GLU A 256 -10.19 -16.04 12.47
C GLU A 256 -11.56 -15.69 13.04
N GLU A 257 -11.90 -16.19 14.23
CA GLU A 257 -13.08 -15.79 14.97
C GLU A 257 -13.03 -14.31 15.40
N ASP A 258 -14.08 -13.55 15.06
CA ASP A 258 -14.15 -12.11 15.37
C ASP A 258 -14.09 -11.82 16.88
N ALA A 259 -14.68 -12.69 17.72
CA ALA A 259 -14.63 -12.52 19.18
C ALA A 259 -13.20 -12.62 19.72
N PHE A 260 -12.45 -13.60 19.23
CA PHE A 260 -11.07 -13.80 19.61
C PHE A 260 -10.22 -12.59 19.18
N GLU A 261 -10.29 -12.19 17.91
CA GLU A 261 -9.54 -11.04 17.40
C GLU A 261 -9.88 -9.73 18.14
N ALA A 262 -11.18 -9.46 18.35
CA ALA A 262 -11.61 -8.25 19.06
C ALA A 262 -11.00 -8.20 20.47
N LYS A 263 -11.09 -9.28 21.24
CA LYS A 263 -10.49 -9.33 22.57
C LYS A 263 -8.96 -9.25 22.53
N TYR A 264 -8.34 -10.02 21.63
CA TYR A 264 -6.88 -10.11 21.51
C TYR A 264 -6.23 -8.75 21.23
N ILE A 265 -6.86 -7.89 20.42
CA ILE A 265 -6.37 -6.53 20.18
C ILE A 265 -6.22 -5.75 21.49
N ILE A 266 -7.25 -5.77 22.33
CA ILE A 266 -7.25 -5.01 23.59
C ILE A 266 -6.28 -5.64 24.60
N ASP A 267 -6.25 -6.98 24.71
CA ASP A 267 -5.29 -7.68 25.57
C ASP A 267 -3.84 -7.28 25.22
N ASN A 268 -3.51 -7.14 23.93
CA ASN A 268 -2.20 -6.66 23.49
C ASN A 268 -1.96 -5.18 23.79
N VAL A 269 -2.98 -4.32 23.72
CA VAL A 269 -2.86 -2.91 24.11
C VAL A 269 -2.50 -2.81 25.59
N TYR A 270 -3.22 -3.51 26.48
CA TYR A 270 -2.91 -3.51 27.91
C TYR A 270 -1.51 -4.05 28.19
N LYS A 271 -1.12 -5.16 27.55
CA LYS A 271 0.23 -5.72 27.65
C LYS A 271 1.31 -4.73 27.22
N ASN A 272 1.12 -4.05 26.09
CA ASN A 272 2.09 -3.07 25.59
C ASN A 272 2.18 -1.81 26.44
N LEU A 273 1.06 -1.41 27.07
CA LEU A 273 1.00 -0.29 28.02
C LEU A 273 1.39 -0.70 29.45
N LYS A 274 1.73 -1.98 29.68
CA LYS A 274 2.05 -2.55 31.01
C LYS A 274 0.96 -2.32 32.04
N ILE A 275 -0.31 -2.41 31.61
CA ILE A 275 -1.47 -2.35 32.48
C ILE A 275 -1.85 -3.80 32.83
N GLU A 276 -1.71 -4.17 34.10
CA GLU A 276 -1.88 -5.57 34.55
C GLU A 276 -3.04 -5.76 35.54
N THR A 277 -3.55 -4.69 36.13
CA THR A 277 -4.56 -4.73 37.19
C THR A 277 -5.83 -3.95 36.83
N GLY A 278 -6.94 -4.26 37.49
CA GLY A 278 -8.20 -3.52 37.32
C GLY A 278 -8.86 -3.67 35.95
N ILE A 279 -8.45 -4.65 35.14
CA ILE A 279 -9.01 -4.90 33.81
C ILE A 279 -10.35 -5.60 33.91
N SER A 280 -11.37 -5.02 33.29
CA SER A 280 -12.68 -5.65 33.12
C SER A 280 -13.23 -5.34 31.74
N GLY A 281 -13.82 -6.34 31.08
CA GLY A 281 -14.38 -6.17 29.75
C GLY A 281 -15.45 -7.20 29.40
N ALA A 282 -16.25 -6.86 28.40
CA ALA A 282 -17.39 -7.63 27.95
C ALA A 282 -17.52 -7.57 26.43
N PHE A 283 -18.10 -8.62 25.86
CA PHE A 283 -18.47 -8.65 24.45
C PHE A 283 -19.76 -7.88 24.21
N ASN A 284 -19.82 -7.17 23.09
CA ASN A 284 -21.02 -6.56 22.57
C ASN A 284 -21.33 -7.16 21.19
N ASN A 285 -22.46 -7.88 21.12
CA ASN A 285 -22.93 -8.61 19.96
C ASN A 285 -23.93 -7.78 19.14
N SER A 286 -23.51 -6.59 18.74
CA SER A 286 -24.22 -5.80 17.72
C SER A 286 -24.05 -6.43 16.32
N ASN A 287 -24.23 -5.66 15.24
CA ASN A 287 -24.04 -6.16 13.86
C ASN A 287 -22.64 -6.76 13.62
N TYR A 288 -21.62 -6.25 14.31
CA TYR A 288 -20.28 -6.84 14.35
C TYR A 288 -19.92 -7.14 15.79
N LYS A 289 -19.26 -8.28 16.00
CA LYS A 289 -18.71 -8.61 17.33
C LYS A 289 -17.67 -7.57 17.71
N SER A 290 -17.79 -7.07 18.93
CA SER A 290 -16.86 -6.10 19.50
C SER A 290 -16.55 -6.46 20.94
N TYR A 291 -15.39 -6.00 21.42
CA TYR A 291 -15.00 -6.15 22.82
C TYR A 291 -14.79 -4.76 23.42
N GLU A 292 -15.45 -4.49 24.53
CA GLU A 292 -15.30 -3.25 25.29
C GLU A 292 -14.67 -3.57 26.63
N SER A 293 -13.67 -2.81 27.05
CA SER A 293 -13.02 -2.99 28.34
C SER A 293 -12.55 -1.68 28.93
N HIS A 294 -12.17 -1.72 30.20
CA HIS A 294 -11.58 -0.60 30.89
C HIS A 294 -10.57 -1.07 31.95
N ALA A 295 -9.67 -0.17 32.31
CA ALA A 295 -8.73 -0.32 33.41
C ALA A 295 -8.42 1.04 34.05
N GLN A 296 -8.08 1.05 35.34
CA GLN A 296 -7.60 2.25 36.01
C GLN A 296 -6.13 2.51 35.64
N LEU A 297 -5.74 3.80 35.53
CA LEU A 297 -4.36 4.19 35.28
C LEU A 297 -3.64 4.44 36.60
N GLU A 298 -2.59 3.68 36.90
CA GLU A 298 -1.83 3.81 38.15
C GLU A 298 -1.20 5.21 38.31
N ALA A 299 -0.65 5.77 37.22
CA ALA A 299 -0.03 7.10 37.23
C ALA A 299 -1.03 8.25 37.44
N THR A 300 -2.30 8.03 37.12
CA THR A 300 -3.39 9.02 37.28
C THR A 300 -4.65 8.32 37.77
N PRO A 301 -4.75 7.97 39.07
CA PRO A 301 -5.83 7.13 39.59
C PRO A 301 -7.25 7.69 39.39
N SER A 302 -7.37 9.00 39.15
CA SER A 302 -8.65 9.66 38.83
C SER A 302 -9.13 9.41 37.39
N LYS A 303 -8.28 8.88 36.51
CA LYS A 303 -8.60 8.57 35.11
C LYS A 303 -8.56 7.07 34.87
N SER A 304 -9.45 6.62 34.00
CA SER A 304 -9.46 5.25 33.49
C SER A 304 -9.23 5.27 31.98
N ILE A 305 -8.59 4.23 31.48
CA ILE A 305 -8.55 3.94 30.05
C ILE A 305 -9.76 3.05 29.73
N HIS A 306 -10.50 3.44 28.71
CA HIS A 306 -11.62 2.68 28.15
C HIS A 306 -11.26 2.35 26.71
N LEU A 307 -11.43 1.09 26.30
CA LEU A 307 -11.11 0.60 24.97
C LEU A 307 -12.29 -0.13 24.36
N LYS A 308 -12.49 0.05 23.05
CA LYS A 308 -13.41 -0.73 22.23
C LYS A 308 -12.71 -1.18 20.96
N SER A 309 -12.79 -2.48 20.67
CA SER A 309 -12.30 -3.05 19.42
C SER A 309 -13.43 -3.62 18.58
N ILE A 310 -13.33 -3.46 17.26
CA ILE A 310 -14.30 -3.97 16.29
C ILE A 310 -13.52 -4.54 15.11
N VAL A 311 -13.92 -5.72 14.64
CA VAL A 311 -13.34 -6.36 13.46
C VAL A 311 -14.36 -6.33 12.33
N LYS A 312 -13.97 -5.84 11.15
CA LYS A 312 -14.83 -5.81 9.95
C LYS A 312 -13.99 -5.89 8.68
N ASP A 313 -14.30 -6.85 7.81
CA ASP A 313 -13.54 -7.13 6.58
C ASP A 313 -12.03 -7.32 6.90
N GLY A 314 -11.15 -6.67 6.14
CA GLY A 314 -9.71 -6.58 6.43
C GLY A 314 -9.31 -5.43 7.35
N SER A 315 -10.26 -4.77 8.03
CA SER A 315 -10.03 -3.62 8.90
C SER A 315 -10.31 -3.93 10.37
N TYR A 316 -9.41 -3.46 11.22
CA TYR A 316 -9.44 -3.62 12.67
C TYR A 316 -9.51 -2.24 13.31
N TYR A 317 -10.58 -1.96 14.03
CA TYR A 317 -10.83 -0.67 14.65
C TYR A 317 -10.54 -0.77 16.13
N LEU A 318 -9.74 0.15 16.65
CA LEU A 318 -9.52 0.33 18.08
C LEU A 318 -9.87 1.77 18.44
N LEU A 319 -10.89 1.93 19.26
CA LEU A 319 -11.28 3.20 19.85
C LEU A 319 -10.79 3.23 21.29
N GLY A 320 -10.30 4.38 21.74
CA GLY A 320 -9.94 4.58 23.13
C GLY A 320 -10.33 5.95 23.66
N TYR A 321 -10.65 5.97 24.94
CA TYR A 321 -10.96 7.15 25.72
C TYR A 321 -10.20 7.08 27.04
N ILE A 322 -9.58 8.18 27.43
CA ILE A 322 -8.87 8.33 28.71
C ILE A 322 -9.47 9.55 29.40
N GLY A 323 -10.11 9.32 30.54
CA GLY A 323 -10.79 10.36 31.31
C GLY A 323 -11.41 9.82 32.59
N ALA A 324 -12.04 10.70 33.37
CA ALA A 324 -12.69 10.34 34.63
C ALA A 324 -14.14 9.87 34.46
N ASP A 325 -14.81 10.32 33.39
CA ASP A 325 -16.23 10.08 33.17
C ASP A 325 -16.48 8.91 32.22
N LYS A 326 -16.96 7.78 32.75
CA LYS A 326 -17.34 6.60 31.96
C LYS A 326 -18.45 6.90 30.96
N THR A 327 -19.37 7.82 31.25
CA THR A 327 -20.51 8.09 30.36
C THR A 327 -20.06 8.73 29.04
N LYS A 328 -18.97 9.49 29.05
CA LYS A 328 -18.32 10.01 27.83
C LYS A 328 -17.71 8.88 26.99
N ALA A 329 -17.07 7.90 27.63
CA ALA A 329 -16.55 6.72 26.95
C ALA A 329 -17.68 5.96 26.23
N ASP A 330 -18.75 5.67 26.96
CA ASP A 330 -19.92 4.96 26.42
C ASP A 330 -20.56 5.73 25.26
N THR A 331 -20.69 7.06 25.39
CA THR A 331 -21.24 7.93 24.33
C THR A 331 -20.36 7.92 23.09
N TYR A 332 -19.04 8.01 23.27
CA TYR A 332 -18.06 7.92 22.19
C TYR A 332 -18.16 6.59 21.45
N PHE A 333 -18.18 5.47 22.18
CA PHE A 333 -18.26 4.12 21.61
C PHE A 333 -19.58 3.81 20.91
N ARG A 334 -20.69 4.39 21.36
CA ARG A 334 -22.00 4.29 20.69
C ARG A 334 -22.12 5.17 19.46
N SER A 335 -21.33 6.25 19.37
CA SER A 335 -21.34 7.16 18.23
C SER A 335 -20.65 6.61 16.98
N PHE A 336 -19.84 5.54 17.14
CA PHE A 336 -19.14 4.92 16.02
C PHE A 336 -20.11 4.13 15.15
N GLN A 337 -20.14 4.46 13.86
CA GLN A 337 -20.98 3.79 12.88
C GLN A 337 -20.22 3.56 11.56
N PHE A 338 -20.48 2.41 10.94
CA PHE A 338 -20.04 2.12 9.58
C PHE A 338 -21.03 2.70 8.58
N ASN A 339 -20.53 3.30 7.50
CA ASN A 339 -21.35 3.79 6.41
C ASN A 339 -20.98 3.09 5.09
N SER A 340 -21.75 3.37 4.05
CA SER A 340 -21.41 2.95 2.69
C SER A 340 -20.23 3.78 2.16
N ILE A 341 -19.22 3.10 1.62
CA ILE A 341 -18.05 3.76 1.03
C ILE A 341 -18.46 4.50 -0.25
N ASN A 342 -18.20 5.80 -0.29
CA ASN A 342 -18.53 6.66 -1.43
C ASN A 342 -17.31 6.89 -2.32
N TYR A 343 -17.18 6.09 -3.38
CA TYR A 343 -16.15 6.26 -4.41
C TYR A 343 -16.64 7.19 -5.52
N THR A 344 -15.84 8.21 -5.88
CA THR A 344 -16.28 9.28 -6.77
C THR A 344 -15.83 9.16 -8.22
N THR A 345 -14.72 8.47 -8.52
CA THR A 345 -14.16 8.37 -9.88
C THR A 345 -13.67 6.95 -10.18
N PHE A 346 -14.01 6.42 -11.36
CA PHE A 346 -13.54 5.12 -11.86
C PHE A 346 -13.11 5.28 -13.31
N GLU A 347 -12.07 4.56 -13.71
CA GLU A 347 -11.57 4.50 -15.08
C GLU A 347 -11.31 3.06 -15.51
N THR A 348 -11.46 2.80 -16.81
CA THR A 348 -11.09 1.49 -17.36
C THR A 348 -9.57 1.43 -17.48
N THR A 349 -8.94 0.61 -16.65
CA THR A 349 -7.50 0.38 -16.66
C THR A 349 -7.20 -0.92 -17.40
N VAL A 350 -6.19 -0.90 -18.27
CA VAL A 350 -5.63 -2.11 -18.88
C VAL A 350 -4.34 -2.47 -18.14
N ASP A 351 -4.33 -3.63 -17.49
CA ASP A 351 -3.10 -4.19 -16.93
C ASP A 351 -2.34 -4.91 -18.05
N THR A 352 -1.21 -4.34 -18.46
CA THR A 352 -0.37 -4.90 -19.53
C THR A 352 0.53 -6.04 -19.07
N SER A 353 0.71 -6.23 -17.75
CA SER A 353 1.56 -7.27 -17.18
C SER A 353 0.83 -8.61 -17.08
N LEU A 354 -0.46 -8.56 -16.70
CA LEU A 354 -1.35 -9.71 -16.58
C LEU A 354 -2.36 -9.79 -17.73
N HIS A 355 -2.46 -8.78 -18.59
CA HIS A 355 -3.30 -8.72 -19.81
C HIS A 355 -4.80 -8.88 -19.57
N PHE A 356 -5.36 -7.99 -18.75
CA PHE A 356 -6.80 -7.82 -18.60
C PHE A 356 -7.15 -6.33 -18.57
N SER A 357 -8.43 -6.02 -18.79
CA SER A 357 -9.00 -4.70 -18.54
C SER A 357 -10.02 -4.77 -17.41
N VAL A 358 -10.11 -3.72 -16.60
CA VAL A 358 -11.06 -3.63 -15.49
C VAL A 358 -11.43 -2.18 -15.20
N LEU A 359 -12.66 -1.94 -14.73
CA LEU A 359 -13.08 -0.64 -14.20
C LEU A 359 -12.65 -0.52 -12.73
N THR A 360 -11.75 0.41 -12.44
CA THR A 360 -11.14 0.59 -11.12
C THR A 360 -10.87 2.07 -10.84
N ASN A 361 -10.66 2.43 -9.57
CA ASN A 361 -10.30 3.78 -9.13
C ASN A 361 -8.89 3.86 -8.53
N THR A 362 -8.13 2.78 -8.64
CA THR A 362 -6.78 2.66 -8.12
C THR A 362 -5.87 1.95 -9.11
N LYS A 363 -4.58 2.21 -9.00
CA LYS A 363 -3.54 1.58 -9.81
C LYS A 363 -3.08 0.27 -9.15
N PRO A 364 -2.57 -0.70 -9.93
CA PRO A 364 -1.99 -1.90 -9.35
C PRO A 364 -0.75 -1.54 -8.51
N LEU A 365 -0.57 -2.24 -7.40
CA LEU A 365 0.67 -2.17 -6.62
C LEU A 365 1.81 -2.80 -7.43
N PHE A 366 2.91 -2.07 -7.57
CA PHE A 366 4.08 -2.58 -8.26
C PHE A 366 4.75 -3.64 -7.38
N SER A 367 4.70 -4.91 -7.80
CA SER A 367 5.50 -5.95 -7.17
C SER A 367 6.94 -5.81 -7.66
N ALA A 368 7.80 -5.18 -6.86
CA ALA A 368 9.23 -5.26 -7.04
C ALA A 368 9.66 -6.69 -6.67
N SER A 369 9.58 -7.61 -7.64
CA SER A 369 10.24 -8.90 -7.49
C SER A 369 11.74 -8.63 -7.44
N TYR A 370 12.32 -8.71 -6.24
CA TYR A 370 13.77 -8.71 -6.06
C TYR A 370 14.33 -9.86 -6.91
N GLY A 371 15.17 -9.49 -7.88
CA GLY A 371 15.67 -10.38 -8.91
C GLY A 371 16.59 -11.45 -8.34
N TYR A 372 16.00 -12.60 -8.01
CA TYR A 372 16.70 -13.85 -8.25
C TYR A 372 16.75 -14.06 -9.76
N GLU A 373 17.87 -14.56 -10.29
CA GLU A 373 18.00 -14.95 -11.69
C GLU A 373 16.89 -15.94 -12.04
N GLN A 374 15.77 -15.42 -12.55
CA GLN A 374 14.72 -16.28 -13.07
C GLN A 374 15.31 -16.92 -14.32
N GLN A 375 15.49 -18.25 -14.28
CA GLN A 375 15.77 -19.01 -15.48
C GLN A 375 14.76 -18.58 -16.54
N LYS A 376 15.24 -18.24 -17.75
CA LYS A 376 14.38 -17.82 -18.85
C LYS A 376 13.34 -18.91 -19.12
N LYS A 377 12.11 -18.70 -18.64
CA LYS A 377 10.99 -19.57 -18.96
C LYS A 377 10.77 -19.57 -20.45
N LYS A 378 10.62 -20.76 -21.03
CA LYS A 378 10.31 -20.91 -22.43
C LYS A 378 8.84 -20.52 -22.64
N HIS A 379 8.52 -20.09 -23.86
CA HIS A 379 7.17 -19.60 -24.17
C HIS A 379 6.07 -20.63 -23.89
N TYR A 380 6.37 -21.92 -23.98
CA TYR A 380 5.42 -23.00 -23.73
C TYR A 380 5.23 -23.33 -22.25
N ASP A 381 6.11 -22.85 -21.36
CA ASP A 381 6.10 -23.17 -19.93
C ASP A 381 4.89 -22.58 -19.21
N ALA A 382 4.55 -23.18 -18.08
CA ALA A 382 3.59 -22.60 -17.15
C ALA A 382 4.17 -21.35 -16.47
N GLU A 383 3.34 -20.31 -16.37
CA GLU A 383 3.74 -19.03 -15.78
C GLU A 383 2.62 -18.47 -14.91
N SER A 384 2.92 -18.22 -13.64
CA SER A 384 2.05 -17.49 -12.74
C SER A 384 2.55 -16.07 -12.57
N LYS A 385 1.64 -15.10 -12.70
CA LYS A 385 1.86 -13.69 -12.34
C LYS A 385 0.78 -13.24 -11.39
N GLN A 386 1.11 -12.31 -10.49
CA GLN A 386 0.16 -11.75 -9.55
C GLN A 386 0.33 -10.24 -9.41
N THR A 387 -0.76 -9.58 -9.06
CA THR A 387 -0.80 -8.17 -8.70
C THR A 387 -1.92 -7.94 -7.70
N SER A 388 -1.95 -6.76 -7.07
CA SER A 388 -3.08 -6.35 -6.25
C SER A 388 -3.46 -4.89 -6.50
N TYR A 389 -4.74 -4.59 -6.30
CA TYR A 389 -5.30 -3.25 -6.38
C TYR A 389 -5.75 -2.85 -4.98
N TYR A 390 -5.17 -1.78 -4.46
CA TYR A 390 -5.45 -1.32 -3.11
C TYR A 390 -6.13 0.05 -3.15
N SER A 391 -7.38 0.10 -2.69
CA SER A 391 -8.15 1.34 -2.65
C SER A 391 -7.73 2.19 -1.45
N LYS A 392 -7.88 3.51 -1.57
CA LYS A 392 -7.64 4.46 -0.46
C LYS A 392 -8.65 4.31 0.69
N ALA A 393 -9.74 3.56 0.51
CA ALA A 393 -10.67 3.18 1.59
C ALA A 393 -10.31 1.84 2.26
N ASN A 394 -9.09 1.34 2.01
CA ASN A 394 -8.55 0.12 2.59
C ASN A 394 -9.22 -1.18 2.14
N GLU A 395 -9.71 -1.23 0.88
CA GLU A 395 -10.15 -2.47 0.25
C GLU A 395 -9.08 -2.98 -0.72
N GLN A 396 -8.79 -4.28 -0.71
CA GLN A 396 -7.78 -4.87 -1.58
C GLN A 396 -8.33 -6.03 -2.41
N ILE A 397 -7.95 -6.04 -3.69
CA ILE A 397 -8.29 -7.10 -4.63
C ILE A 397 -7.00 -7.70 -5.16
N PHE A 398 -6.86 -9.01 -5.02
CA PHE A 398 -5.74 -9.79 -5.52
C PHE A 398 -6.12 -10.43 -6.84
N VAL A 399 -5.23 -10.32 -7.82
CA VAL A 399 -5.40 -10.93 -9.14
C VAL A 399 -4.19 -11.81 -9.41
N THR A 400 -4.45 -13.09 -9.66
CA THR A 400 -3.45 -14.04 -10.14
C THR A 400 -3.83 -14.47 -11.55
N ARG A 401 -2.82 -14.57 -12.43
CA ARG A 401 -2.95 -15.15 -13.76
C ARG A 401 -2.02 -16.34 -13.87
N MET A 402 -2.60 -17.53 -14.05
CA MET A 402 -1.88 -18.73 -14.42
C MET A 402 -2.00 -18.95 -15.93
N LYS A 403 -0.88 -18.87 -16.65
CA LYS A 403 -0.73 -19.45 -17.99
C LYS A 403 -0.36 -20.91 -17.79
N PHE A 404 -1.19 -21.81 -18.28
CA PHE A 404 -0.87 -23.24 -18.29
C PHE A 404 0.24 -23.55 -19.28
N HIS A 405 0.92 -24.67 -19.04
CA HIS A 405 1.81 -25.24 -20.03
C HIS A 405 1.06 -25.50 -21.35
N ASP A 406 1.71 -25.31 -22.49
CA ASP A 406 1.09 -25.46 -23.81
C ASP A 406 0.52 -26.87 -24.06
N LEU A 407 1.02 -27.88 -23.34
CA LEU A 407 0.53 -29.27 -23.37
C LEU A 407 -0.53 -29.61 -22.32
N GLN A 408 -0.88 -28.70 -21.40
CA GLN A 408 -1.88 -28.97 -20.36
C GLN A 408 -3.22 -29.39 -20.97
N MET A 409 -3.76 -30.52 -20.51
CA MET A 409 -5.07 -31.03 -20.88
C MET A 409 -5.94 -31.28 -19.63
N TYR A 410 -7.21 -30.92 -19.73
CA TYR A 410 -8.26 -31.34 -18.81
C TYR A 410 -9.34 -32.12 -19.57
N LYS A 411 -9.92 -33.14 -18.93
CA LYS A 411 -11.00 -33.94 -19.53
C LYS A 411 -12.25 -33.09 -19.77
N SER A 412 -12.56 -32.19 -18.84
CA SER A 412 -13.62 -31.21 -18.92
C SER A 412 -13.25 -29.98 -18.11
N ILE A 413 -14.05 -28.91 -18.24
CA ILE A 413 -13.88 -27.74 -17.38
C ILE A 413 -14.13 -28.09 -15.90
N ASP A 414 -15.00 -29.06 -15.59
CA ASP A 414 -15.26 -29.47 -14.22
C ASP A 414 -14.05 -30.13 -13.56
N SER A 415 -13.21 -30.84 -14.32
CA SER A 415 -11.94 -31.36 -13.79
C SER A 415 -11.00 -30.25 -13.34
N LEU A 416 -10.98 -29.10 -14.03
CA LEU A 416 -10.22 -27.93 -13.58
C LEU A 416 -10.84 -27.36 -12.30
N TRP A 417 -12.17 -27.24 -12.25
CA TRP A 417 -12.86 -26.72 -11.08
C TRP A 417 -12.65 -27.57 -9.84
N GLU A 418 -12.67 -28.90 -9.95
CA GLU A 418 -12.37 -29.81 -8.84
C GLU A 418 -10.92 -29.67 -8.35
N GLU A 419 -9.96 -29.42 -9.24
CA GLU A 419 -8.56 -29.22 -8.87
C GLU A 419 -8.34 -27.94 -8.04
N ILE A 420 -9.07 -26.86 -8.36
CA ILE A 420 -8.88 -25.54 -7.73
C ILE A 420 -9.88 -25.23 -6.62
N GLU A 421 -10.97 -26.00 -6.49
CA GLU A 421 -11.95 -25.86 -5.41
C GLU A 421 -11.30 -26.26 -4.08
N PRO A 422 -11.21 -25.38 -3.07
CA PRO A 422 -10.43 -25.64 -1.85
C PRO A 422 -10.85 -26.90 -1.07
N SER A 423 -12.14 -27.26 -1.11
CA SER A 423 -12.71 -28.44 -0.45
C SER A 423 -12.35 -29.77 -1.13
N LYS A 424 -11.89 -29.74 -2.38
CA LYS A 424 -11.61 -30.92 -3.21
C LYS A 424 -10.16 -30.99 -3.68
N SER A 425 -9.44 -29.88 -3.59
CA SER A 425 -8.07 -29.78 -4.09
C SER A 425 -7.14 -30.68 -3.26
N PRO A 426 -6.43 -31.63 -3.90
CA PRO A 426 -5.48 -32.49 -3.22
C PRO A 426 -4.22 -31.73 -2.76
N TYR A 427 -4.00 -30.51 -3.27
CA TYR A 427 -2.84 -29.68 -2.98
C TYR A 427 -3.03 -28.71 -1.82
N VAL A 428 -4.26 -28.60 -1.27
CA VAL A 428 -4.50 -27.87 -0.02
C VAL A 428 -4.11 -28.80 1.13
N HIS A 429 -2.80 -29.00 1.30
CA HIS A 429 -2.20 -29.74 2.42
C HIS A 429 -1.85 -28.85 3.62
N GLU A 430 -2.50 -27.69 3.74
CA GLU A 430 -2.40 -26.85 4.93
C GLU A 430 -3.77 -26.73 5.60
N HIS A 431 -3.82 -27.15 6.87
CA HIS A 431 -4.98 -27.41 7.72
C HIS A 431 -6.00 -26.26 7.93
N GLN A 432 -5.91 -25.15 7.20
CA GLN A 432 -6.65 -23.91 7.46
C GLN A 432 -7.76 -23.63 6.42
N MET A 433 -7.47 -23.78 5.12
CA MET A 433 -8.45 -23.51 4.04
C MET A 433 -9.57 -24.56 3.94
N GLN A 434 -9.32 -25.80 4.36
CA GLN A 434 -10.32 -26.88 4.35
C GLN A 434 -11.44 -26.68 5.39
N ARG A 435 -11.26 -25.77 6.37
CA ARG A 435 -12.26 -25.49 7.42
C ARG A 435 -13.33 -24.49 6.97
N LEU A 436 -13.08 -23.73 5.91
CA LEU A 436 -14.02 -22.70 5.44
C LEU A 436 -15.17 -23.32 4.65
N LYS A 437 -16.39 -22.84 4.91
CA LYS A 437 -17.59 -23.27 4.20
C LYS A 437 -17.70 -22.57 2.86
N LEU A 438 -17.93 -23.35 1.81
CA LEU A 438 -18.12 -22.87 0.44
C LEU A 438 -19.58 -22.52 0.19
N THR A 439 -19.87 -21.26 -0.10
CA THR A 439 -21.23 -20.73 -0.33
C THR A 439 -21.31 -19.96 -1.66
N ASN A 440 -22.52 -19.63 -2.11
CA ASN A 440 -22.78 -18.78 -3.28
C ASN A 440 -22.06 -19.22 -4.58
N GLN A 441 -21.98 -20.53 -4.80
CA GLN A 441 -21.31 -21.09 -5.97
C GLN A 441 -22.08 -20.75 -7.26
N LYS A 442 -21.36 -20.31 -8.29
CA LYS A 442 -21.92 -20.05 -9.61
C LYS A 442 -20.90 -20.38 -10.69
N LYS A 443 -21.29 -21.28 -11.60
CA LYS A 443 -20.54 -21.60 -12.83
C LYS A 443 -21.26 -21.01 -14.03
N THR A 444 -20.54 -20.39 -14.96
CA THR A 444 -21.11 -19.91 -16.23
C THR A 444 -20.20 -20.24 -17.41
N LYS A 445 -20.81 -20.37 -18.60
CA LYS A 445 -20.11 -20.51 -19.88
C LYS A 445 -20.45 -19.30 -20.75
N ALA A 446 -19.42 -18.57 -21.17
CA ALA A 446 -19.53 -17.54 -22.21
C ALA A 446 -19.05 -18.11 -23.55
N HIS A 447 -19.26 -17.38 -24.64
CA HIS A 447 -18.82 -17.78 -25.98
C HIS A 447 -17.30 -18.06 -26.05
N ASP A 448 -16.50 -17.35 -25.24
CA ASP A 448 -15.04 -17.35 -25.28
C ASP A 448 -14.36 -17.78 -23.95
N GLY A 449 -15.07 -18.44 -23.04
CA GLY A 449 -14.49 -18.91 -21.78
C GLY A 449 -15.50 -19.42 -20.75
N TYR A 450 -14.99 -19.77 -19.57
CA TYR A 450 -15.77 -20.28 -18.45
C TYR A 450 -15.47 -19.48 -17.18
N THR A 451 -16.46 -19.33 -16.30
CA THR A 451 -16.24 -18.72 -14.98
C THR A 451 -16.76 -19.60 -13.87
N PHE A 452 -16.09 -19.54 -12.73
CA PHE A 452 -16.52 -20.17 -11.49
C PHE A 452 -16.28 -19.20 -10.33
N SER A 453 -17.34 -18.79 -9.65
CA SER A 453 -17.27 -17.90 -8.49
C SER A 453 -17.91 -18.53 -7.26
N TYR A 454 -17.40 -18.19 -6.10
CA TYR A 454 -17.89 -18.67 -4.81
C TYR A 454 -17.43 -17.74 -3.68
N THR A 455 -17.95 -17.96 -2.48
CA THR A 455 -17.55 -17.28 -1.25
C THR A 455 -17.11 -18.32 -0.21
N LEU A 456 -15.99 -18.07 0.47
CA LEU A 456 -15.54 -18.85 1.62
C LEU A 456 -15.93 -18.11 2.91
N THR A 457 -16.55 -18.82 3.86
CA THR A 457 -17.08 -18.24 5.11
C THR A 457 -16.76 -19.12 6.31
N ASP A 458 -16.68 -18.52 7.50
CA ASP A 458 -16.70 -19.22 8.79
C ASP A 458 -17.97 -18.82 9.57
N SER A 459 -18.54 -19.72 10.38
CA SER A 459 -19.74 -19.39 11.19
C SER A 459 -19.45 -18.51 12.40
N LEU A 460 -18.18 -18.37 12.81
CA LEU A 460 -17.75 -17.57 13.95
C LEU A 460 -17.25 -16.16 13.56
N SER A 461 -17.23 -15.85 12.26
CA SER A 461 -16.76 -14.57 11.72
C SER A 461 -17.73 -13.97 10.71
N ALA A 462 -17.85 -12.65 10.73
CA ALA A 462 -18.54 -11.89 9.70
C ALA A 462 -17.71 -11.78 8.40
N LYS A 463 -16.40 -12.05 8.45
CA LYS A 463 -15.51 -12.02 7.28
C LYS A 463 -15.86 -13.13 6.29
N ALA A 464 -15.63 -12.84 5.03
CA ALA A 464 -15.75 -13.80 3.95
C ALA A 464 -14.71 -13.52 2.86
N ILE A 465 -14.23 -14.56 2.19
CA ILE A 465 -13.34 -14.42 1.04
C ILE A 465 -14.13 -14.66 -0.23
N ARG A 466 -14.28 -13.62 -1.05
CA ARG A 466 -14.90 -13.74 -2.37
C ARG A 466 -13.86 -14.22 -3.37
N VAL A 467 -14.24 -15.19 -4.21
CA VAL A 467 -13.36 -15.75 -5.23
C VAL A 467 -14.07 -15.79 -6.57
N LYS A 468 -13.37 -15.41 -7.64
CA LYS A 468 -13.83 -15.59 -9.02
C LYS A 468 -12.70 -16.09 -9.91
N HIS A 469 -12.93 -17.23 -10.52
CA HIS A 469 -12.09 -17.82 -11.54
C HIS A 469 -12.65 -17.51 -12.93
N ILE A 470 -11.76 -17.19 -13.87
CA ILE A 470 -12.09 -16.90 -15.26
C ILE A 470 -11.10 -17.66 -16.14
N GLN A 471 -11.56 -18.72 -16.79
CA GLN A 471 -10.78 -19.53 -17.70
C GLN A 471 -11.03 -19.08 -19.14
N LYS A 472 -9.95 -18.82 -19.88
CA LYS A 472 -9.97 -18.48 -21.30
C LYS A 472 -8.74 -19.06 -21.99
N LYS A 473 -8.94 -19.89 -23.03
CA LYS A 473 -7.87 -20.58 -23.77
C LYS A 473 -6.90 -21.33 -22.83
N GLY A 474 -5.62 -20.95 -22.81
CA GLY A 474 -4.58 -21.53 -21.97
C GLY A 474 -4.35 -20.79 -20.66
N VAL A 475 -5.28 -19.93 -20.23
CA VAL A 475 -5.11 -19.06 -19.06
C VAL A 475 -6.27 -19.20 -18.08
N LEU A 476 -5.93 -19.17 -16.79
CA LEU A 476 -6.85 -19.02 -15.68
C LEU A 476 -6.52 -17.74 -14.91
N PHE A 477 -7.49 -16.84 -14.80
CA PHE A 477 -7.43 -15.72 -13.87
C PHE A 477 -8.17 -16.09 -12.58
N THR A 478 -7.61 -15.69 -11.44
CA THR A 478 -8.22 -15.81 -10.12
C THR A 478 -8.25 -14.43 -9.48
N ILE A 479 -9.45 -13.98 -9.12
CA ILE A 479 -9.69 -12.74 -8.40
C ILE A 479 -10.10 -13.12 -6.98
N LYS A 480 -9.45 -12.54 -5.97
CA LYS A 480 -9.78 -12.72 -4.56
C LYS A 480 -9.87 -11.37 -3.84
N SER A 481 -10.81 -11.25 -2.92
CA SER A 481 -10.89 -10.10 -2.02
C SER A 481 -11.59 -10.51 -0.72
N LEU A 482 -11.20 -9.87 0.38
CA LEU A 482 -12.03 -9.91 1.58
C LEU A 482 -13.37 -9.22 1.31
N SER A 483 -14.38 -9.70 2.01
CA SER A 483 -15.77 -9.28 1.94
C SER A 483 -16.45 -9.54 3.27
N ASP A 484 -17.70 -9.11 3.37
CA ASP A 484 -18.51 -9.16 4.57
C ASP A 484 -19.73 -10.05 4.33
N THR A 485 -20.13 -10.85 5.32
CA THR A 485 -21.38 -11.62 5.30
C THR A 485 -22.60 -10.78 5.72
N VAL A 486 -22.36 -9.67 6.41
CA VAL A 486 -23.38 -8.72 6.90
C VAL A 486 -23.58 -7.59 5.90
N ALA A 487 -22.48 -6.95 5.45
CA ALA A 487 -22.53 -5.83 4.52
C ALA A 487 -22.41 -6.25 3.04
N LYS A 488 -23.03 -5.47 2.14
CA LYS A 488 -22.86 -5.66 0.70
C LYS A 488 -21.46 -5.20 0.25
N PRO A 489 -20.87 -5.83 -0.78
CA PRO A 489 -19.60 -5.37 -1.36
C PRO A 489 -19.70 -3.93 -1.84
N SER A 490 -18.59 -3.18 -1.72
CA SER A 490 -18.52 -1.82 -2.22
C SER A 490 -18.61 -1.75 -3.75
N THR A 491 -18.79 -0.52 -4.27
CA THR A 491 -18.70 -0.25 -5.71
C THR A 491 -17.33 -0.61 -6.28
N PHE A 492 -16.24 -0.49 -5.50
CA PHE A 492 -14.90 -0.87 -5.92
C PHE A 492 -14.81 -2.37 -6.20
N VAL A 493 -15.20 -3.21 -5.22
CA VAL A 493 -15.22 -4.67 -5.37
C VAL A 493 -16.20 -5.09 -6.47
N THR A 494 -17.41 -4.52 -6.47
CA THR A 494 -18.45 -4.86 -7.43
C THR A 494 -18.04 -4.55 -8.87
N ASN A 495 -17.53 -3.34 -9.14
CA ASN A 495 -17.05 -2.94 -10.46
C ASN A 495 -15.91 -3.85 -10.93
N PHE A 496 -14.95 -4.13 -10.05
CA PHE A 496 -13.81 -4.96 -10.40
C PHE A 496 -14.25 -6.37 -10.83
N TYR A 497 -15.09 -7.03 -10.04
CA TYR A 497 -15.56 -8.39 -10.35
C TYR A 497 -16.45 -8.45 -11.59
N ASN A 498 -17.27 -7.43 -11.83
CA ASN A 498 -18.23 -7.42 -12.94
C ASN A 498 -17.61 -7.02 -14.28
N THR A 499 -16.60 -6.15 -14.27
CA THR A 499 -16.01 -5.59 -15.49
C THR A 499 -14.68 -6.24 -15.90
N PHE A 500 -14.14 -7.14 -15.07
CA PHE A 500 -12.91 -7.85 -15.39
C PHE A 500 -13.03 -8.62 -16.71
N LYS A 501 -12.18 -8.26 -17.68
CA LYS A 501 -12.16 -8.85 -19.01
C LYS A 501 -10.73 -9.20 -19.42
N PRO A 502 -10.39 -10.48 -19.60
CA PRO A 502 -9.12 -10.86 -20.22
C PRO A 502 -8.97 -10.22 -21.60
N VAL A 503 -7.82 -9.59 -21.86
CA VAL A 503 -7.50 -9.05 -23.18
C VAL A 503 -7.27 -10.23 -24.12
N ASP A 504 -7.79 -10.16 -25.35
CA ASP A 504 -7.60 -11.21 -26.36
C ASP A 504 -6.20 -11.13 -26.98
N THR A 505 -5.21 -11.49 -26.18
CA THR A 505 -3.86 -11.80 -26.63
C THR A 505 -3.74 -13.31 -26.63
N LEU A 506 -3.11 -13.88 -27.67
CA LEU A 506 -2.87 -15.32 -27.79
C LEU A 506 -1.94 -15.79 -26.65
N MET A 507 -2.50 -16.04 -25.48
CA MET A 507 -1.78 -16.59 -24.33
C MET A 507 -2.18 -18.05 -24.12
N GLY A 508 -1.28 -18.93 -24.56
CA GLY A 508 -1.43 -20.36 -24.41
C GLY A 508 -2.54 -20.97 -25.29
N THR A 509 -2.50 -22.29 -25.36
CA THR A 509 -3.47 -23.10 -26.11
C THR A 509 -4.60 -23.56 -25.21
N SER A 510 -5.80 -23.73 -25.76
CA SER A 510 -6.96 -24.26 -25.03
C SER A 510 -6.61 -25.51 -24.22
N ILE A 511 -6.93 -25.51 -22.93
CA ILE A 511 -6.71 -26.65 -22.03
C ILE A 511 -7.70 -27.80 -22.25
N LEU A 512 -8.74 -27.59 -23.05
CA LEU A 512 -9.79 -28.59 -23.34
C LEU A 512 -9.60 -29.26 -24.71
N ASN A 513 -8.59 -28.84 -25.48
CA ASN A 513 -8.29 -29.43 -26.78
C ASN A 513 -7.41 -30.69 -26.60
N ASP A 514 -7.57 -31.66 -27.50
CA ASP A 514 -6.65 -32.79 -27.60
C ASP A 514 -5.27 -32.31 -28.12
N LYS A 515 -4.23 -32.59 -27.33
CA LYS A 515 -2.83 -32.21 -27.61
C LYS A 515 -1.92 -33.42 -27.83
N THR A 516 -2.48 -34.64 -27.89
CA THR A 516 -1.71 -35.88 -28.02
C THR A 516 -0.87 -35.93 -29.29
N THR A 517 -1.41 -35.47 -30.43
CA THR A 517 -0.64 -35.39 -31.70
C THR A 517 0.57 -34.46 -31.58
N ARG A 518 0.41 -33.29 -30.93
CA ARG A 518 1.52 -32.35 -30.69
C ARG A 518 2.56 -32.96 -29.75
N PHE A 519 2.11 -33.65 -28.70
CA PHE A 519 2.97 -34.35 -27.74
C PHE A 519 3.82 -35.43 -28.39
N PHE A 520 3.22 -36.39 -29.11
CA PHE A 520 3.97 -37.45 -29.78
C PHE A 520 4.90 -36.91 -30.87
N GLY A 521 4.46 -35.90 -31.62
CA GLY A 521 5.32 -35.26 -32.62
C GLY A 521 6.53 -34.56 -31.98
N ALA A 522 6.37 -33.97 -30.80
CA ALA A 522 7.44 -33.35 -30.05
C ALA A 522 8.39 -34.38 -29.41
N LEU A 523 7.87 -35.47 -28.86
CA LEU A 523 8.66 -36.62 -28.39
C LEU A 523 9.55 -37.20 -29.50
N LYS A 524 8.99 -37.41 -30.70
CA LYS A 524 9.74 -37.93 -31.85
C LYS A 524 10.89 -37.03 -32.31
N ARG A 525 10.83 -35.73 -31.98
CA ARG A 525 11.85 -34.72 -32.35
C ARG A 525 12.81 -34.37 -31.23
N ASP A 526 12.73 -35.03 -30.07
CA ASP A 526 13.47 -34.64 -28.86
C ASP A 526 13.25 -33.15 -28.50
N ASP A 527 12.01 -32.68 -28.69
CA ASP A 527 11.64 -31.29 -28.43
C ASP A 527 11.44 -31.08 -26.93
N SER A 528 12.18 -30.13 -26.36
CA SER A 528 12.17 -29.84 -24.94
C SER A 528 10.80 -29.47 -24.33
N ILE A 529 9.76 -29.21 -25.14
CA ILE A 529 8.38 -29.01 -24.67
C ILE A 529 7.77 -30.24 -23.98
N VAL A 530 8.29 -31.43 -24.21
CA VAL A 530 7.78 -32.67 -23.60
C VAL A 530 8.50 -33.07 -22.32
N MET A 531 9.61 -32.40 -22.00
CA MET A 531 10.38 -32.64 -20.78
C MET A 531 9.49 -32.37 -19.57
N ASP A 532 9.37 -33.36 -18.68
CA ASP A 532 8.50 -33.31 -17.48
C ASP A 532 7.02 -33.01 -17.76
N ALA A 533 6.53 -33.22 -19.00
CA ALA A 533 5.18 -32.86 -19.42
C ALA A 533 4.20 -34.04 -19.51
N TYR A 534 4.64 -35.26 -19.20
CA TYR A 534 3.84 -36.49 -19.39
C TYR A 534 2.55 -36.49 -18.54
N ASN A 535 2.59 -35.91 -17.34
CA ASN A 535 1.45 -35.79 -16.42
C ASN A 535 0.41 -34.74 -16.86
N LEU A 536 0.78 -33.86 -17.79
CA LEU A 536 -0.05 -32.76 -18.30
C LEU A 536 -1.02 -33.23 -19.39
N ILE A 537 -0.70 -34.33 -20.08
CA ILE A 537 -1.53 -34.92 -21.14
C ILE A 537 -2.54 -35.89 -20.53
N LYS A 538 -3.80 -35.84 -21.00
CA LYS A 538 -4.86 -36.75 -20.56
C LYS A 538 -5.26 -37.68 -21.69
N PHE A 539 -4.84 -38.95 -21.59
CA PHE A 539 -5.19 -39.97 -22.56
C PHE A 539 -6.62 -40.50 -22.34
N ASN A 540 -7.27 -40.95 -23.41
CA ASN A 540 -8.55 -41.62 -23.38
C ASN A 540 -8.59 -42.73 -24.44
N LYS A 541 -9.70 -43.47 -24.53
CA LYS A 541 -9.84 -44.65 -25.43
C LYS A 541 -9.58 -44.36 -26.91
N THR A 542 -9.80 -43.13 -27.40
CA THR A 542 -9.53 -42.77 -28.80
C THR A 542 -8.03 -42.69 -29.11
N HIS A 543 -7.17 -42.63 -28.09
CA HIS A 543 -5.72 -42.52 -28.23
C HIS A 543 -5.01 -43.88 -28.20
N THR A 544 -5.72 -44.99 -27.95
CA THR A 544 -5.13 -46.33 -27.77
C THR A 544 -4.25 -46.74 -28.96
N TYR A 545 -4.73 -46.58 -30.19
CA TYR A 545 -3.93 -46.93 -31.38
C TYR A 545 -2.66 -46.09 -31.51
N LYS A 546 -2.72 -44.78 -31.20
CA LYS A 546 -1.54 -43.91 -31.22
C LYS A 546 -0.51 -44.28 -30.15
N LEU A 547 -0.97 -44.72 -28.98
CA LEU A 547 -0.11 -45.20 -27.90
C LEU A 547 0.58 -46.51 -28.29
N ILE A 548 -0.17 -47.46 -28.84
CA ILE A 548 0.38 -48.75 -29.30
C ILE A 548 1.41 -48.52 -30.41
N ASP A 549 1.08 -47.73 -31.43
CA ASP A 549 2.00 -47.36 -32.52
C ASP A 549 3.29 -46.72 -31.99
N PHE A 550 3.16 -45.78 -31.04
CA PHE A 550 4.33 -45.12 -30.46
C PHE A 550 5.22 -46.09 -29.69
N ILE A 551 4.65 -46.96 -28.85
CA ILE A 551 5.42 -47.93 -28.06
C ILE A 551 6.14 -48.95 -28.96
N GLN A 552 5.48 -49.39 -30.05
CA GLN A 552 6.04 -50.40 -30.95
C GLN A 552 7.12 -49.83 -31.89
N ASN A 553 6.97 -48.58 -32.32
CA ASN A 553 7.76 -48.03 -33.43
C ASN A 553 8.72 -46.90 -33.03
N PHE A 554 8.77 -46.48 -31.76
CA PHE A 554 9.67 -45.42 -31.29
C PHE A 554 10.83 -45.95 -30.46
N GLU A 555 12.06 -45.74 -30.95
CA GLU A 555 13.29 -46.04 -30.19
C GLU A 555 13.66 -44.88 -29.27
N PHE A 556 13.66 -45.13 -27.96
CA PHE A 556 14.01 -44.11 -26.96
C PHE A 556 15.53 -43.85 -26.91
N PRO A 557 15.99 -42.59 -26.99
CA PRO A 557 17.40 -42.25 -26.78
C PRO A 557 17.88 -42.67 -25.38
N ARG A 558 19.07 -43.28 -25.27
CA ARG A 558 19.64 -43.83 -24.02
C ARG A 558 19.72 -42.85 -22.83
N LYS A 559 19.57 -41.53 -23.04
CA LYS A 559 19.61 -40.49 -21.99
C LYS A 559 18.23 -40.14 -21.36
N GLN A 560 17.11 -40.65 -21.87
CA GLN A 560 15.74 -40.33 -21.40
C GLN A 560 15.08 -41.42 -20.56
N THR A 561 15.86 -42.32 -19.93
CA THR A 561 15.32 -43.48 -19.19
C THR A 561 14.53 -43.14 -17.91
N LYS A 562 14.42 -41.87 -17.51
CA LYS A 562 13.56 -41.44 -16.39
C LYS A 562 12.05 -41.49 -16.71
N ASP A 563 11.65 -41.48 -17.98
CA ASP A 563 10.24 -41.52 -18.39
C ASP A 563 9.66 -42.94 -18.53
N LYS A 564 10.37 -43.97 -18.05
CA LYS A 564 9.93 -45.38 -18.11
C LYS A 564 8.98 -45.80 -16.97
N THR A 565 8.23 -44.87 -16.39
CA THR A 565 7.17 -45.23 -15.44
C THR A 565 5.96 -45.73 -16.24
N PRO A 566 5.44 -46.95 -16.00
CA PRO A 566 4.34 -47.48 -16.79
C PRO A 566 3.10 -46.58 -16.67
N PHE A 567 2.49 -46.27 -17.82
CA PHE A 567 1.19 -45.61 -17.93
C PHE A 567 0.10 -46.51 -17.30
N HIS A 568 -0.07 -46.45 -15.98
CA HIS A 568 -1.19 -47.10 -15.31
C HIS A 568 -2.40 -46.15 -15.24
N SER A 569 -3.55 -46.74 -15.55
CA SER A 569 -4.88 -46.17 -15.78
C SER A 569 -5.52 -45.51 -14.57
#